data_AF-A0A7S1L9U7-F1
#
_entry.id   AF-A0A7S1L9U7-F1
#
_cell.length_a   1.000
_cell.length_b   1.000
_cell.length_c   1.000
_cell.angle_alpha   90.00
_cell.angle_beta   90.00
_cell.angle_gamma   90.00
#
_symmetry.space_group_name_H-M   'P 1'
#
loop_
_entity.id
_entity.type
_entity.pdbx_description
1 polymer ?
#
loop_
_entity_poly.entity_id
_entity_poly.type
_entity_poly.pdbx_seq_one_letter_code
_entity_poly.pdbx_strand_id
1 'polypeptide(L)'
;IRSRTLLAFGSVISIGIAGAAGYGLSMWLGFEYTPVHSVLPFVILGIGVDDSFVIMNALDRTDHSLPVPERIAQAIQHAGVSVMVTSLTDFVALMISVSSAL
;
A
#
# COMPACT_ATOMS: atom_id res chain seq x y z
N ILE A 1 3.82 26.23 1.53
CA ILE A 1 3.68 25.02 2.39
C ILE A 1 2.34 24.38 2.05
N ARG A 2 2.33 23.33 1.20
CA ARG A 2 1.08 22.66 0.79
C ARG A 2 0.88 21.46 1.71
N SER A 3 -0.17 21.47 2.52
CA SER A 3 -0.42 20.40 3.49
C SER A 3 -0.81 19.11 2.76
N ARG A 4 0.03 18.08 2.86
CA ARG A 4 -0.29 16.70 2.44
C ARG A 4 -0.81 15.85 3.59
N THR A 5 -0.94 16.44 4.76
CA THR A 5 -1.39 15.77 5.98
C THR A 5 -2.71 15.05 5.75
N LEU A 6 -3.64 15.65 5.00
CA LEU A 6 -4.93 15.03 4.69
C LEU A 6 -4.80 13.81 3.76
N LEU A 7 -3.89 13.85 2.78
CA LEU A 7 -3.59 12.72 1.90
C LEU A 7 -2.91 11.60 2.68
N ALA A 8 -1.96 11.93 3.56
CA ALA A 8 -1.27 10.97 4.42
C ALA A 8 -2.25 10.26 5.38
N PHE A 9 -3.15 11.01 6.02
CA PHE A 9 -4.21 10.41 6.84
C PHE A 9 -5.14 9.51 6.01
N GLY A 10 -5.54 9.95 4.82
CA GLY A 10 -6.34 9.14 3.90
C GLY A 10 -5.65 7.82 3.53
N SER A 11 -4.35 7.87 3.21
CA SER A 11 -3.53 6.68 2.93
C SER A 11 -3.48 5.73 4.11
N VAL A 12 -3.19 6.21 5.34
CA VAL A 12 -3.12 5.36 6.53
C VAL A 12 -4.46 4.67 6.82
N ILE A 13 -5.57 5.40 6.69
CA ILE A 13 -6.91 4.82 6.86
C ILE A 13 -7.17 3.75 5.79
N SER A 14 -6.83 4.02 4.52
CA SER A 14 -6.99 3.06 3.42
C SER A 14 -6.18 1.79 3.66
N ILE A 15 -4.94 1.91 4.13
CA ILE A 15 -4.06 0.77 4.46
C ILE A 15 -4.66 -0.05 5.62
N GLY A 16 -5.17 0.62 6.65
CA GLY A 16 -5.85 -0.04 7.77
C GLY A 16 -7.08 -0.83 7.34
N ILE A 17 -7.92 -0.26 6.46
CA ILE A 17 -9.10 -0.95 5.91
C ILE A 17 -8.68 -2.13 5.03
N ALA A 18 -7.66 -1.97 4.19
CA ALA A 18 -7.15 -3.06 3.36
C ALA A 18 -6.59 -4.22 4.20
N GLY A 19 -5.84 -3.91 5.26
CA GLY A 19 -5.35 -4.90 6.22
C GLY A 19 -6.50 -5.62 6.93
N ALA A 20 -7.48 -4.89 7.45
CA ALA A 20 -8.66 -5.46 8.10
C ALA A 20 -9.47 -6.37 7.16
N ALA A 21 -9.64 -5.96 5.89
CA ALA A 21 -10.28 -6.77 4.87
C ALA A 21 -9.48 -8.05 4.57
N GLY A 22 -8.14 -7.96 4.50
CA GLY A 22 -7.25 -9.11 4.34
C GLY A 22 -7.40 -10.12 5.48
N TYR A 23 -7.31 -9.67 6.73
CA TYR A 23 -7.54 -10.55 7.90
C TYR A 23 -8.94 -11.14 7.91
N GLY A 24 -9.97 -10.34 7.63
CA GLY A 24 -11.36 -10.80 7.60
C GLY A 24 -11.56 -11.89 6.55
N LEU A 25 -10.95 -11.73 5.37
CA LEU A 25 -10.98 -12.74 4.31
C LEU A 25 -10.24 -14.01 4.72
N SER A 26 -9.06 -13.89 5.35
CA SER A 26 -8.30 -15.04 5.85
C SER A 26 -9.08 -15.81 6.93
N MET A 27 -9.72 -15.11 7.87
CA MET A 27 -10.58 -15.74 8.88
C MET A 27 -11.79 -16.42 8.25
N TRP A 28 -12.40 -15.82 7.22
CA TRP A 28 -13.51 -16.41 6.48
C TRP A 28 -13.11 -17.69 5.74
N LEU A 29 -11.87 -17.78 5.25
CA LEU A 29 -11.29 -18.98 4.63
C LEU A 29 -10.86 -20.06 5.65
N GLY A 30 -11.00 -19.80 6.96
CA GLY A 30 -10.71 -20.77 8.02
C GLY A 30 -9.26 -20.80 8.50
N PHE A 31 -8.45 -19.78 8.19
CA PHE A 31 -7.09 -19.69 8.73
C PHE A 31 -7.09 -19.24 10.20
N GLU A 32 -6.33 -19.94 11.05
CA GLU A 32 -6.21 -19.63 12.47
C GLU A 32 -5.29 -18.43 12.74
N TYR A 33 -5.65 -17.64 13.76
CA TYR A 33 -4.85 -16.50 14.20
C TYR A 33 -3.64 -16.97 15.03
N THR A 34 -2.44 -16.81 14.47
CA THR A 34 -1.17 -17.16 15.14
C THR A 34 -0.48 -15.94 15.75
N PRO A 35 0.43 -16.09 16.73
CA PRO A 35 1.16 -14.97 17.33
C PRO A 35 1.94 -14.10 16.32
N VAL A 36 2.33 -14.66 15.17
CA VAL A 36 2.99 -13.92 14.08
C VAL A 36 2.11 -12.81 13.52
N HIS A 37 0.78 -12.96 13.60
CA HIS A 37 -0.18 -11.95 13.16
C HIS A 37 -0.16 -10.67 14.01
N SER A 38 0.52 -10.67 15.16
CA SER A 38 0.74 -9.45 15.96
C SER A 38 1.71 -8.46 15.32
N VAL A 39 2.63 -8.95 14.46
CA VAL A 39 3.66 -8.13 13.79
C VAL A 39 3.17 -7.64 12.41
N LEU A 40 2.27 -8.40 11.78
CA LEU A 40 1.73 -8.10 10.46
C LEU A 40 1.15 -6.68 10.28
N PRO A 41 0.47 -6.04 11.26
CA PRO A 41 -0.01 -4.66 11.12
C PRO A 41 1.13 -3.66 10.86
N PHE A 42 2.30 -3.86 11.48
CA PHE A 42 3.47 -3.00 11.26
C PHE A 42 4.05 -3.21 9.86
N VAL A 43 4.06 -4.46 9.37
CA VAL A 43 4.53 -4.80 8.01
C VAL A 43 3.61 -4.18 6.95
N ILE A 44 2.30 -4.35 7.09
CA ILE A 44 1.28 -3.81 6.17
C ILE A 44 1.35 -2.28 6.14
N LEU A 45 1.50 -1.64 7.30
CA LEU A 45 1.69 -0.18 7.37
C LEU A 45 2.98 0.26 6.68
N GLY A 46 4.10 -0.45 6.90
CA GLY A 46 5.38 -0.12 6.28
C GLY A 46 5.31 -0.16 4.76
N ILE A 47 4.80 -1.25 4.19
CA ILE A 47 4.65 -1.42 2.73
C ILE A 47 3.69 -0.39 2.16
N GLY A 48 2.49 -0.25 2.75
CA GLY A 48 1.46 0.65 2.20
C GLY A 48 1.83 2.13 2.28
N VAL A 49 2.59 2.53 3.30
CA VAL A 49 3.05 3.92 3.45
C VAL A 49 4.16 4.22 2.44
N ASP A 50 5.07 3.28 2.16
CA ASP A 50 6.12 3.44 1.13
C ASP A 50 5.50 3.72 -0.25
N ASP A 51 4.56 2.87 -0.69
CA ASP A 51 3.86 3.03 -1.96
C ASP A 51 3.07 4.37 -2.03
N SER A 52 2.43 4.76 -0.91
CA SER A 52 1.72 6.04 -0.82
C SER A 52 2.67 7.24 -0.99
N PHE A 53 3.88 7.18 -0.42
CA PHE A 53 4.87 8.24 -0.58
C PHE A 53 5.39 8.32 -2.02
N VAL A 54 5.62 7.19 -2.68
CA VAL A 54 6.04 7.15 -4.09
C VAL A 54 4.99 7.80 -4.98
N ILE A 55 3.71 7.47 -4.79
CA ILE A 55 2.60 8.05 -5.57
C ILE A 55 2.44 9.55 -5.27
N MET A 56 2.51 9.96 -4.00
CA MET A 56 2.43 11.38 -3.64
C MET A 56 3.59 12.19 -4.23
N ASN A 57 4.80 11.67 -4.21
CA ASN A 57 5.97 12.31 -4.80
C ASN A 57 5.84 12.41 -6.34
N ALA A 58 5.26 11.41 -7.01
CA ALA A 58 4.99 11.50 -8.44
C ALA A 58 3.89 12.53 -8.76
N LEU A 59 2.83 12.61 -7.95
CA LEU A 59 1.79 13.62 -8.09
C LEU A 59 2.32 15.06 -7.94
N ASP A 60 3.41 15.22 -7.20
CA ASP A 60 4.05 16.53 -6.95
C ASP A 60 4.88 17.01 -8.13
N ARG A 61 5.37 16.08 -8.93
CA ARG A 61 6.13 16.35 -10.13
C ARG A 61 5.25 16.64 -11.35
N THR A 62 3.93 16.45 -11.23
CA THR A 62 2.97 16.77 -12.31
C THR A 62 2.71 18.26 -12.42
N ASP A 63 2.45 18.73 -13.65
CA ASP A 63 2.07 20.11 -13.90
C ASP A 63 0.78 20.46 -13.13
N HIS A 64 0.84 21.53 -12.35
CA HIS A 64 -0.25 21.99 -11.50
C HIS A 64 -1.34 22.77 -12.26
N SER A 65 -1.08 23.18 -13.50
CA SER A 65 -2.05 23.82 -14.38
C SER A 65 -3.06 22.83 -14.97
N LEU A 66 -2.70 21.55 -14.99
CA LEU A 66 -3.53 20.48 -15.53
C LEU A 66 -4.70 20.12 -14.58
N PRO A 67 -5.84 19.66 -15.13
CA PRO A 67 -6.96 19.17 -14.34
C PRO A 67 -6.56 17.95 -13.50
N VAL A 68 -7.19 17.78 -12.34
CA VAL A 68 -6.87 16.72 -11.36
C VAL A 68 -6.81 15.30 -11.96
N PRO A 69 -7.77 14.87 -12.81
CA PRO A 69 -7.73 13.53 -13.40
C PRO A 69 -6.48 13.29 -14.25
N GLU A 70 -6.06 14.29 -15.01
CA GLU A 70 -4.89 14.22 -15.89
C GLU A 70 -3.59 14.18 -15.08
N ARG A 71 -3.53 14.93 -13.98
CA ARG A 71 -2.42 14.87 -13.02
C ARG A 71 -2.31 13.49 -12.36
N ILE A 72 -3.43 12.91 -11.94
CA ILE A 72 -3.42 11.55 -11.36
C ILE A 72 -2.96 10.54 -12.40
N ALA A 73 -3.43 10.63 -13.65
CA ALA A 73 -3.00 9.75 -14.73
C ALA A 73 -1.49 9.83 -14.98
N GLN A 74 -0.92 11.03 -15.07
CA GLN A 74 0.52 11.23 -15.25
C GLN A 74 1.35 10.71 -14.06
N ALA A 75 0.86 10.94 -12.83
CA ALA A 75 1.50 10.47 -11.62
C ALA A 75 1.54 8.94 -11.57
N ILE A 76 0.41 8.28 -11.86
CA ILE A 76 0.31 6.82 -11.92
C ILE A 76 1.12 6.25 -13.08
N GLN A 77 1.19 6.93 -14.22
CA GLN A 77 2.03 6.48 -15.35
C GLN A 77 3.51 6.38 -14.98
N HIS A 78 4.01 7.27 -14.11
CA HIS A 78 5.40 7.26 -13.65
C HIS A 78 5.63 6.38 -12.41
N ALA A 79 4.79 6.53 -11.37
CA ALA A 79 4.95 5.78 -10.11
C ALA A 79 4.37 4.38 -10.16
N GLY A 80 3.35 4.14 -10.98
CA GLY A 80 2.56 2.90 -10.95
C GLY A 80 3.36 1.65 -11.30
N VAL A 81 4.29 1.75 -12.26
CA VAL A 81 5.17 0.62 -12.59
C VAL A 81 6.09 0.28 -11.41
N SER A 82 6.63 1.29 -10.72
CA SER A 82 7.47 1.07 -9.54
C SER A 82 6.69 0.42 -8.41
N VAL A 83 5.50 0.93 -8.11
CA VAL A 83 4.60 0.39 -7.07
C VAL A 83 4.16 -1.04 -7.40
N MET A 84 3.92 -1.35 -8.68
CA MET A 84 3.58 -2.72 -9.09
C MET A 84 4.74 -3.68 -8.84
N VAL A 85 5.97 -3.26 -9.13
CA VAL A 85 7.17 -4.09 -8.92
C VAL A 85 7.43 -4.33 -7.44
N THR A 86 7.30 -3.30 -6.59
CA THR A 86 7.42 -3.45 -5.13
C THR A 86 6.33 -4.38 -4.59
N SER A 87 5.06 -4.11 -4.93
CA SER A 87 3.92 -4.94 -4.52
C SER A 87 4.05 -6.40 -4.96
N LEU A 88 4.49 -6.67 -6.19
CA LEU A 88 4.70 -8.04 -6.69
C LEU A 88 5.82 -8.74 -5.92
N THR A 89 6.90 -8.01 -5.62
CA THR A 89 8.03 -8.56 -4.88
C THR A 89 7.63 -8.86 -3.44
N ASP A 90 6.87 -7.98 -2.79
CA ASP A 90 6.34 -8.20 -1.44
C ASP A 90 5.39 -9.39 -1.40
N PHE A 91 4.51 -9.52 -2.40
CA PHE A 91 3.65 -10.68 -2.54
C PHE A 91 4.45 -11.98 -2.64
N VAL A 92 5.46 -12.03 -3.51
CA VAL A 92 6.32 -13.22 -3.66
C VAL A 92 7.08 -13.51 -2.37
N ALA A 93 7.63 -12.48 -1.71
CA ALA A 93 8.37 -12.63 -0.47
C ALA A 93 7.49 -13.18 0.67
N LEU A 94 6.27 -12.64 0.83
CA LEU A 94 5.31 -13.12 1.82
C LEU A 94 4.83 -14.54 1.51
N MET A 95 4.61 -14.87 0.23
CA MET A 95 4.26 -16.23 -0.19
C MET A 95 5.36 -17.24 0.17
N ILE A 96 6.62 -16.93 -0.15
CA ILE A 96 7.77 -17.77 0.21
C ILE A 96 7.89 -17.89 1.73
N SER A 97 7.66 -16.79 2.47
CA SER A 97 7.69 -16.78 3.94
C SER A 97 6.64 -17.71 4.54
N VAL A 98 5.41 -17.74 3.99
CA VAL A 98 4.35 -18.64 4.46
C VAL A 98 4.69 -20.09 4.09
N SER A 99 5.15 -20.35 2.86
CA SER A 99 5.53 -21.70 2.43
C SER A 99 6.72 -22.28 3.19
N SER A 100 7.65 -21.43 3.64
CA SER A 100 8.81 -21.85 4.44
C SER A 100 8.49 -22.02 5.92
N ALA A 101 7.37 -21.47 6.38
CA ALA A 101 6.91 -21.57 7.77
C ALA A 101 5.97 -22.76 8.02
N LEU A 102 5.50 -23.42 6.96
CA LEU A 102 4.80 -24.71 6.97
C LEU A 102 5.79 -25.87 6.95
#